data_AF-A0A0P7WG81-F1
#
_entry.id   AF-A0A0P7WG81-F1
#
_cell.length_a   1.000
_cell.length_b   1.000
_cell.length_c   1.000
_cell.angle_alpha   90.00
_cell.angle_beta   90.00
_cell.angle_gamma   90.00
#
_symmetry.space_group_name_H-M   'P 1'
#
loop_
_entity.id
_entity.type
_entity.pdbx_description
1 polymer ?
#
loop_
_entity_poly.entity_id
_entity_poly.type
_entity_poly.pdbx_seq_one_letter_code
_entity_poly.pdbx_strand_id
1 'polypeptide(L)'
;MSDEIGVIPCPEARYNRSPIVLVENKLGMESWCIKFLLPFVHNKLLLYRQRKQWLDREALIDITCTLLLLNADFTTAWNVRKELVQCGALNPEKDLYLGKLVLTKFPKSPETWIH
;
A
#
# COMPACT_ATOMS: atom_id res chain seq x y z
N MET A 1 -16.61 -1.26 -1.34
CA MET A 1 -15.33 -1.84 -0.90
C MET A 1 -14.80 -2.64 -2.07
N SER A 2 -13.51 -2.54 -2.38
CA SER A 2 -12.92 -3.40 -3.40
C SER A 2 -12.81 -4.83 -2.89
N ASP A 3 -12.98 -5.80 -3.77
CA ASP A 3 -12.89 -7.21 -3.44
C ASP A 3 -11.50 -7.77 -3.75
N GLU A 4 -10.83 -7.24 -4.79
CA GLU A 4 -9.53 -7.70 -5.26
C GLU A 4 -8.68 -6.55 -5.80
N ILE A 5 -7.36 -6.73 -5.74
CA ILE A 5 -6.37 -5.82 -6.36
C ILE A 5 -5.57 -6.54 -7.45
N GLY A 6 -5.23 -5.83 -8.53
CA GLY A 6 -4.49 -6.40 -9.66
C GLY A 6 -3.57 -5.39 -10.36
N VAL A 7 -2.65 -5.90 -11.19
CA VAL A 7 -1.80 -5.07 -12.06
C VAL A 7 -2.31 -5.18 -13.49
N ILE A 8 -2.56 -4.04 -14.12
CA ILE A 8 -3.01 -3.94 -15.50
C ILE A 8 -1.77 -3.73 -16.40
N PRO A 9 -1.52 -4.61 -17.39
CA PRO A 9 -0.45 -4.40 -18.35
C PRO A 9 -0.66 -3.09 -19.12
N CYS A 10 0.24 -2.15 -18.93
CA CYS A 10 0.24 -0.86 -19.60
C CYS A 10 1.68 -0.32 -19.62
N PRO A 11 2.34 -0.27 -20.80
CA PRO A 11 3.75 0.12 -20.89
C PRO A 11 3.97 1.63 -20.69
N GLU A 12 3.00 2.45 -21.08
CA GLU A 12 3.10 3.92 -21.10
C GLU A 12 1.86 4.58 -20.50
N ALA A 13 2.05 5.76 -19.92
CA ALA A 13 0.97 6.55 -19.35
C ALA A 13 0.04 7.09 -20.43
N ARG A 14 -1.26 7.11 -20.13
CA ARG A 14 -2.26 7.74 -21.00
C ARG A 14 -2.49 9.17 -20.56
N TYR A 15 -2.58 10.08 -21.52
CA TYR A 15 -2.77 11.50 -21.25
C TYR A 15 -4.03 11.73 -20.40
N ASN A 16 -3.87 12.49 -19.31
CA ASN A 16 -4.93 12.86 -18.37
C ASN A 16 -5.74 11.66 -17.81
N ARG A 17 -5.08 10.52 -17.60
CA ARG A 17 -5.68 9.36 -16.92
C ARG A 17 -4.83 8.93 -15.75
N SER A 18 -5.51 8.67 -14.62
CA SER A 18 -4.91 8.03 -13.46
C SER A 18 -4.50 6.59 -13.80
N PRO A 19 -3.35 6.10 -13.29
CA PRO A 19 -2.99 4.68 -13.38
C PRO A 19 -3.88 3.78 -12.51
N ILE A 20 -4.72 4.36 -11.65
CA ILE A 20 -5.65 3.63 -10.80
C ILE A 20 -6.98 3.48 -11.54
N VAL A 21 -7.36 2.23 -11.83
CA VAL A 21 -8.58 1.88 -12.56
C VAL A 21 -9.47 1.05 -11.64
N LEU A 22 -10.69 1.53 -11.38
CA LEU A 22 -11.69 0.78 -10.64
C LEU A 22 -12.72 0.24 -11.63
N VAL A 23 -12.85 -1.08 -11.72
CA VAL A 23 -13.88 -1.75 -12.52
C VAL A 23 -14.71 -2.61 -11.57
N GLU A 24 -15.99 -2.29 -11.43
CA GLU A 24 -16.87 -2.89 -10.42
C GLU A 24 -16.24 -2.76 -9.02
N ASN A 25 -15.87 -3.87 -8.39
CA ASN A 25 -15.18 -3.90 -7.10
C ASN A 25 -13.69 -4.29 -7.23
N LYS A 26 -13.10 -4.26 -8.43
CA LYS A 26 -11.69 -4.64 -8.65
C LYS A 26 -10.83 -3.41 -8.85
N LEU A 27 -9.80 -3.26 -8.03
CA LEU A 27 -8.85 -2.16 -8.11
C LEU A 27 -7.63 -2.60 -8.95
N GLY A 28 -7.53 -2.07 -10.16
CA GLY A 28 -6.39 -2.27 -11.04
C GLY A 28 -5.40 -1.11 -10.96
N MET A 29 -4.10 -1.42 -10.98
CA MET A 29 -3.03 -0.43 -11.13
C MET A 29 -2.26 -0.68 -12.42
N GLU A 30 -2.18 0.32 -13.29
CA GLU A 30 -1.42 0.24 -14.54
C GLU A 30 0.09 0.08 -14.27
N SER A 31 0.71 -0.88 -14.96
CA SER A 31 2.10 -1.29 -14.67
C SER A 31 3.15 -0.18 -14.86
N TRP A 32 2.90 0.79 -15.75
CA TRP A 32 3.83 1.88 -16.02
C TRP A 32 4.15 2.71 -14.77
N CYS A 33 3.20 2.84 -13.84
CA CYS A 33 3.40 3.69 -12.66
C CYS A 33 4.18 2.99 -11.54
N ILE A 34 4.17 1.65 -11.50
CA ILE A 34 4.77 0.87 -10.39
C ILE A 34 6.26 1.18 -10.22
N LYS A 35 7.00 1.28 -11.34
CA LYS A 35 8.44 1.59 -11.34
C LYS A 35 8.78 2.97 -10.76
N PHE A 36 7.81 3.88 -10.68
CA PHE A 36 7.96 5.21 -10.07
C PHE A 36 7.36 5.27 -8.67
N LEU A 37 6.17 4.69 -8.51
CA LEU A 37 5.39 4.76 -7.28
C LEU A 37 6.07 3.98 -6.15
N LEU A 38 6.50 2.73 -6.41
CA LEU A 38 7.13 1.89 -5.41
C LEU A 38 8.39 2.54 -4.78
N PRO A 39 9.41 2.98 -5.55
CA PRO A 39 10.58 3.61 -4.95
C PRO A 39 10.24 4.93 -4.26
N PHE A 40 9.26 5.69 -4.76
CA PHE A 40 8.80 6.91 -4.11
C PHE A 40 8.22 6.66 -2.71
N VAL A 41 7.23 5.76 -2.59
CA VAL A 41 6.60 5.47 -1.29
C VAL A 41 7.56 4.77 -0.33
N HIS A 42 8.42 3.90 -0.85
CA HIS A 42 9.46 3.23 -0.08
C HIS A 42 10.43 4.23 0.55
N ASN A 43 10.99 5.14 -0.27
CA ASN A 43 11.93 6.16 0.22
C ASN A 43 11.28 7.11 1.22
N LYS A 44 10.02 7.52 0.98
CA LYS A 44 9.28 8.40 1.88
C LYS A 44 9.09 7.76 3.27
N LEU A 45 8.77 6.46 3.31
CA LEU A 45 8.65 5.72 4.57
C LEU A 45 10.00 5.55 5.29
N LEU A 46 11.08 5.29 4.55
CA LEU A 46 12.42 5.18 5.12
C LEU A 46 12.91 6.52 5.70
N LEU A 47 12.68 7.64 5.01
CA LEU A 47 13.03 8.97 5.51
C LEU A 47 12.27 9.30 6.80
N TYR A 48 11.00 8.91 6.89
CA TYR A 48 10.24 9.00 8.13
C TYR A 48 10.85 8.16 9.25
N ARG A 49 11.16 6.89 9.00
CA ARG A 49 11.79 6.01 10.00
C ARG A 49 13.16 6.52 10.46
N GLN A 50 13.92 7.13 9.57
CA GLN A 50 15.20 7.78 9.87
C GLN A 50 15.05 9.15 10.52
N ARG A 51 13.82 9.62 10.77
CA ARG A 51 13.51 10.96 11.33
C ARG A 51 14.06 12.11 10.49
N LYS A 52 14.28 11.88 9.19
CA LYS A 52 14.76 12.88 8.23
C LYS A 52 13.63 13.67 7.59
N GLN A 53 12.42 13.11 7.59
CA GLN A 53 11.23 13.74 7.06
C GLN A 53 10.05 13.45 7.97
N TRP A 54 9.31 14.48 8.37
CA TRP A 54 8.08 14.32 9.13
C TRP A 54 6.91 13.97 8.21
N LEU A 55 6.02 13.11 8.70
CA LEU A 55 4.75 12.75 8.07
C LEU A 55 3.69 12.74 9.16
N ASP A 56 2.53 13.32 8.87
CA ASP A 56 1.36 13.18 9.73
C ASP A 56 0.81 11.75 9.66
N ARG A 57 -0.16 11.46 10.54
CA ARG A 57 -0.74 10.13 10.70
C ARG A 57 -1.48 9.67 9.45
N GLU A 58 -2.23 10.55 8.79
CA GLU A 58 -2.98 10.21 7.58
C GLU A 58 -2.01 9.88 6.44
N ALA A 59 -0.97 10.70 6.26
CA ALA A 59 0.08 10.46 5.28
C ALA A 59 0.80 9.11 5.51
N LEU A 60 1.05 8.74 6.77
CA LEU A 60 1.63 7.43 7.10
C LEU A 60 0.68 6.28 6.77
N ILE A 61 -0.62 6.43 7.04
CA ILE A 61 -1.63 5.43 6.69
C ILE A 61 -1.67 5.24 5.17
N ASP A 62 -1.69 6.33 4.39
CA ASP A 62 -1.74 6.30 2.93
C ASP A 62 -0.49 5.69 2.30
N ILE A 63 0.70 6.09 2.77
CA ILE A 63 1.98 5.60 2.26
C ILE A 63 2.15 4.11 2.58
N THR A 64 1.85 3.69 3.80
CA THR A 64 1.94 2.27 4.17
C THR A 64 0.91 1.42 3.45
N CYS A 65 -0.31 1.92 3.26
CA CYS A 65 -1.34 1.25 2.46
C CYS A 65 -0.85 1.04 1.02
N THR A 66 -0.42 2.11 0.36
CA THR A 66 0.07 2.05 -1.03
C THR A 66 1.27 1.11 -1.16
N LEU A 67 2.21 1.17 -0.22
CA LEU A 67 3.40 0.33 -0.24
C LEU A 67 3.05 -1.15 -0.08
N LEU A 68 2.13 -1.51 0.81
CA LEU A 68 1.76 -2.92 1.06
C LEU A 68 0.92 -3.53 -0.08
N LEU A 69 0.11 -2.73 -0.78
CA LEU A 69 -0.58 -3.16 -2.01
C LEU A 69 0.40 -3.46 -3.17
N LEU A 70 1.60 -2.87 -3.12
CA LEU A 70 2.66 -3.05 -4.10
C LEU A 70 3.70 -4.11 -3.70
N ASN A 71 4.02 -4.20 -2.41
CA ASN A 71 5.02 -5.08 -1.82
C ASN A 71 4.57 -5.53 -0.42
N ALA A 72 3.92 -6.69 -0.38
CA ALA A 72 3.32 -7.26 0.83
C ALA A 72 4.34 -7.63 1.91
N ASP A 73 5.56 -7.98 1.51
CA ASP A 73 6.61 -8.48 2.43
C ASP A 73 7.48 -7.35 3.01
N PHE A 74 7.00 -6.11 2.95
CA PHE A 74 7.72 -4.98 3.52
C PHE A 74 7.42 -4.82 5.02
N THR A 75 8.09 -5.61 5.85
CA THR A 75 7.91 -5.67 7.32
C THR A 75 7.87 -4.30 8.01
N THR A 76 8.69 -3.34 7.56
CA THR A 76 8.72 -1.99 8.16
C THR A 76 7.39 -1.26 8.02
N ALA A 77 6.67 -1.45 6.90
CA ALA A 77 5.34 -0.85 6.72
C ALA A 77 4.32 -1.46 7.69
N TRP A 78 4.29 -2.79 7.81
CA TRP A 78 3.45 -3.48 8.79
C TRP A 78 3.74 -3.01 10.22
N ASN A 79 5.01 -2.87 10.59
CA ASN A 79 5.40 -2.34 11.90
C ASN A 79 4.90 -0.89 12.14
N VAL A 80 4.96 0.00 11.13
CA VAL A 80 4.39 1.36 11.26
C VAL A 80 2.89 1.27 11.52
N ARG A 81 2.18 0.37 10.83
CA ARG A 81 0.74 0.21 10.99
C ARG A 81 0.38 -0.33 12.38
N LYS A 82 1.16 -1.27 12.93
CA LYS A 82 1.02 -1.71 14.34
C LYS A 82 1.15 -0.55 15.31
N GLU A 83 2.14 0.32 15.15
CA GLU A 83 2.30 1.52 15.99
C GLU A 83 1.09 2.48 15.86
N LEU A 84 0.57 2.66 14.65
CA LEU A 84 -0.62 3.48 14.40
C LEU A 84 -1.88 2.89 15.04
N VAL A 85 -2.04 1.56 15.00
CA VAL A 85 -3.13 0.86 15.69
C VAL A 85 -3.00 1.01 17.21
N GLN A 86 -1.80 0.76 17.76
CA GLN A 86 -1.54 0.83 19.20
C GLN A 86 -1.80 2.22 19.77
N CYS A 87 -1.50 3.29 19.03
CA CYS A 87 -1.76 4.66 19.46
C CYS A 87 -3.17 5.17 19.12
N GLY A 88 -4.05 4.30 18.60
CA GLY A 88 -5.44 4.63 18.25
C GLY A 88 -5.60 5.51 17.00
N ALA A 89 -4.52 5.72 16.23
CA ALA A 89 -4.55 6.49 14.99
C ALA A 89 -5.14 5.70 13.80
N LEU A 90 -5.07 4.37 13.85
CA LEU A 90 -5.59 3.48 12.82
C LEU A 90 -6.59 2.47 13.42
N ASN A 91 -7.78 2.37 12.83
CA ASN A 91 -8.77 1.37 13.23
C ASN A 91 -8.27 -0.05 12.83
N PRO A 92 -8.16 -1.01 13.77
CA PRO A 92 -7.78 -2.39 13.48
C PRO A 92 -8.58 -3.06 12.36
N GLU A 93 -9.88 -2.77 12.24
CA GLU A 93 -10.74 -3.35 11.19
C GLU A 93 -10.33 -2.91 9.79
N LYS A 94 -9.90 -1.65 9.65
CA LYS A 94 -9.33 -1.13 8.39
C LYS A 94 -8.02 -1.84 8.06
N ASP A 95 -7.26 -2.21 9.07
CA ASP A 95 -5.98 -2.89 8.91
C ASP A 95 -6.15 -4.35 8.50
N LEU A 96 -7.10 -5.07 9.11
CA LEU A 96 -7.51 -6.41 8.71
C LEU A 96 -8.06 -6.42 7.27
N TYR A 97 -8.85 -5.41 6.90
CA TYR A 97 -9.35 -5.28 5.53
C TYR A 97 -8.23 -5.04 4.51
N LEU A 98 -7.21 -4.24 4.86
CA LEU A 98 -6.02 -4.09 4.02
C LEU A 98 -5.30 -5.45 3.87
N GLY A 99 -5.09 -6.19 4.96
CA GLY A 99 -4.49 -7.53 4.91
C GLY A 99 -5.25 -8.46 3.96
N LYS A 100 -6.59 -8.47 4.05
CA LYS A 100 -7.46 -9.23 3.13
C LYS A 100 -7.20 -8.86 1.66
N LEU A 101 -7.12 -7.56 1.34
CA LEU A 101 -6.84 -7.09 -0.03
C LEU A 101 -5.44 -7.47 -0.50
N VAL A 102 -4.43 -7.33 0.36
CA VAL A 102 -3.04 -7.70 0.04
C VAL A 102 -2.97 -9.20 -0.28
N LEU A 103 -3.66 -10.04 0.48
CA LEU A 103 -3.71 -11.49 0.27
C LEU A 103 -4.41 -11.91 -1.04
N THR A 104 -5.25 -11.08 -1.65
CA THR A 104 -5.83 -11.42 -2.98
C THR A 104 -4.77 -11.41 -4.07
N LYS A 105 -3.71 -10.61 -3.93
CA LYS A 105 -2.60 -10.51 -4.88
C LYS A 105 -1.37 -11.30 -4.43
N PHE A 106 -1.12 -11.35 -3.11
CA PHE A 106 0.04 -12.00 -2.51
C PHE A 106 -0.39 -13.07 -1.49
N PRO A 107 -1.09 -14.14 -1.92
CA PRO A 107 -1.67 -15.13 -1.00
C PRO A 107 -0.63 -15.89 -0.18
N LYS A 108 0.64 -15.88 -0.61
CA LYS A 108 1.77 -16.55 0.04
C LYS A 108 2.68 -15.59 0.81
N SER A 109 2.31 -14.31 0.99
CA SER A 109 3.12 -13.35 1.75
C SER A 109 3.17 -13.75 3.23
N PRO A 110 4.33 -14.20 3.75
CA PRO A 110 4.44 -14.56 5.17
C PRO A 110 4.20 -13.35 6.08
N GLU A 111 4.71 -12.18 5.73
CA GLU A 111 4.59 -10.97 6.55
C GLU A 111 3.14 -10.54 6.71
N THR A 112 2.31 -10.72 5.68
CA THR A 112 0.88 -10.39 5.76
C THR A 112 0.12 -11.34 6.69
N TRP A 113 0.55 -12.60 6.81
CA TRP A 113 -0.03 -13.56 7.77
C TRP A 113 0.49 -13.39 9.20
N ILE A 114 1.73 -12.91 9.35
CA ILE A 114 2.36 -12.68 10.65
C ILE A 114 1.81 -11.41 11.33
N HIS A 115 1.48 -10.39 10.53
CA HIS A 115 0.95 -9.11 11.00
C HIS A 115 -0.43 -9.25 11.65
#